data_AF-A0A950QTX2-F1
#
_entry.id   AF-A0A950QTX2-F1
#
_cell.length_a   1.000
_cell.length_b   1.000
_cell.length_c   1.000
_cell.angle_alpha   90.00
_cell.angle_beta   90.00
_cell.angle_gamma   90.00
#
_symmetry.space_group_name_H-M   'P 1'
#
loop_
_entity.id
_entity.type
_entity.pdbx_description
1 polymer ?
#
loop_
_entity_poly.entity_id
_entity_poly.type
_entity_poly.pdbx_seq_one_letter_code
_entity_poly.pdbx_strand_id
1 'polypeptide(L)' 'MRVLGKEIDERFFTHRQRSTSTAGIVSAVGALLLFAYRFYWQHRPNWDLLAIGTLFVAVKLTLMIWYHLTD' A
#
# COMPACT_ATOMS: atom_id res chain seq x y z
N MET A 1 9.92 25.60 25.99
CA MET A 1 8.92 24.51 26.10
C MET A 1 8.16 24.26 24.78
N ARG A 2 8.79 24.39 23.60
CA ARG A 2 8.16 24.17 22.27
C ARG A 2 8.88 23.15 21.36
N VAL A 3 10.10 22.72 21.72
CA VAL A 3 10.93 21.84 20.87
C VAL A 3 10.52 20.37 21.00
N LEU A 4 10.20 19.92 22.22
CA LEU A 4 9.75 18.55 22.49
C LEU A 4 8.48 18.16 21.72
N GLY A 5 7.53 19.08 21.55
CA GLY A 5 6.29 18.80 20.82
C GLY A 5 6.51 18.53 19.33
N LYS A 6 7.45 19.25 18.68
CA LYS A 6 7.72 19.11 17.25
C LYS A 6 8.45 17.80 16.92
N GLU A 7 9.47 17.44 17.71
CA GLU A 7 10.19 16.17 17.53
C GLU A 7 9.30 14.94 17.78
N ILE A 8 8.39 15.04 18.76
CA ILE A 8 7.43 13.99 19.06
C ILE A 8 6.44 13.83 17.89
N ASP A 9 5.94 14.92 17.32
CA ASP A 9 4.97 14.90 16.21
C ASP A 9 5.59 14.34 14.92
N GLU A 10 6.83 14.70 14.58
CA GLU A 10 7.57 14.13 13.43
C GLU A 10 7.78 12.60 13.57
N ARG A 11 8.06 12.12 14.78
CA ARG A 11 8.14 10.67 15.06
C ARG A 11 6.79 9.97 14.86
N PHE A 12 5.70 10.55 15.38
CA PHE A 12 4.36 9.97 15.22
C PHE A 12 3.90 10.00 13.76
N PHE A 13 4.20 11.07 13.03
CA PHE A 13 3.91 11.19 11.61
C PHE A 13 4.67 10.12 10.81
N THR A 14 5.98 9.99 11.03
CA THR A 14 6.81 8.98 10.35
C THR A 14 6.36 7.56 10.68
N HIS A 15 6.00 7.30 11.94
CA HIS A 15 5.50 6.00 12.37
C HIS A 15 4.17 5.65 11.70
N ARG A 16 3.22 6.60 11.65
CA ARG A 16 1.92 6.41 10.96
C ARG A 16 2.11 6.22 9.46
N GLN A 17 2.97 7.01 8.83
CA GLN A 17 3.27 6.90 7.40
C GLN A 17 3.87 5.54 7.04
N ARG A 18 4.80 5.03 7.86
CA ARG A 18 5.36 3.68 7.66
C ARG A 18 4.29 2.62 7.86
N SER A 19 3.51 2.71 8.94
CA SER A 19 2.46 1.73 9.26
C SER A 19 1.40 1.64 8.15
N THR A 20 0.90 2.78 7.64
CA THR A 20 -0.10 2.80 6.56
C THR A 20 0.47 2.29 5.25
N SER A 21 1.73 2.63 4.93
CA SER A 21 2.42 2.11 3.73
C SER A 21 2.62 0.60 3.80
N THR A 22 3.06 0.07 4.94
CA THR A 22 3.24 -1.38 5.14
C THR A 22 1.89 -2.10 5.11
N ALA A 23 0.85 -1.56 5.75
CA ALA A 23 -0.50 -2.13 5.72
C ALA A 23 -1.05 -2.25 4.28
N GLY A 24 -0.84 -1.20 3.46
CA GLY A 24 -1.21 -1.24 2.04
C GLY A 24 -0.42 -2.28 1.23
N ILE A 25 0.89 -2.41 1.45
CA ILE A 25 1.70 -3.44 0.77
C ILE A 25 1.22 -4.84 1.15
N VAL A 26 0.99 -5.09 2.44
CA VAL A 26 0.54 -6.39 2.94
C VAL A 26 -0.83 -6.75 2.37
N SER A 27 -1.76 -5.79 2.28
CA SER A 27 -3.09 -6.06 1.70
C SER A 27 -3.00 -6.37 0.19
N ALA A 28 -2.16 -5.66 -0.56
CA ALA A 28 -1.95 -5.94 -1.98
C ALA A 28 -1.29 -7.31 -2.23
N VAL A 29 -0.27 -7.65 -1.44
CA VAL A 29 0.36 -8.98 -1.49
C VAL A 29 -0.66 -10.07 -1.13
N GLY A 30 -1.47 -9.86 -0.09
CA GLY A 30 -2.54 -10.78 0.29
C GLY A 30 -3.56 -11.01 -0.83
N ALA A 31 -4.00 -9.94 -1.52
CA ALA A 31 -4.92 -10.04 -2.65
C ALA A 31 -4.32 -10.86 -3.81
N LEU A 32 -3.05 -10.64 -4.15
CA LEU A 32 -2.35 -11.38 -5.20
C LEU A 32 -2.11 -12.85 -4.82
N LEU A 33 -1.74 -13.13 -3.58
CA LEU A 33 -1.60 -14.51 -3.08
C LEU A 33 -2.94 -15.25 -3.10
N LEU A 34 -4.03 -14.58 -2.69
CA LEU A 34 -5.37 -15.17 -2.73
C LEU A 34 -5.82 -15.43 -4.18
N PHE A 35 -5.51 -14.51 -5.10
CA PHE A 35 -5.72 -14.74 -6.53
C PHE A 35 -4.94 -15.97 -7.02
N ALA A 36 -3.64 -16.03 -6.75
CA ALA A 36 -2.78 -17.14 -7.15
C ALA A 36 -3.29 -18.47 -6.58
N TYR A 37 -3.69 -18.50 -5.31
CA TYR A 37 -4.26 -19.69 -4.69
C TYR A 37 -5.55 -20.14 -5.40
N ARG A 38 -6.47 -19.22 -5.69
CA ARG A 38 -7.72 -19.56 -6.42
C ARG A 38 -7.47 -19.99 -7.86
N PHE A 39 -6.49 -19.37 -8.51
CA PHE A 39 -6.10 -19.70 -9.88
C PHE A 39 -5.48 -21.10 -9.96
N TYR A 40 -4.46 -21.39 -9.15
CA TYR A 40 -3.72 -22.66 -9.22
C TYR A 40 -4.46 -23.83 -8.55
N TRP A 41 -5.15 -23.59 -7.43
CA TRP A 41 -5.80 -24.68 -6.70
C TRP A 41 -7.22 -24.94 -7.19
N GLN A 42 -8.01 -23.87 -7.38
CA GLN A 42 -9.43 -23.98 -7.71
C GLN A 42 -9.72 -23.86 -9.20
N HIS A 43 -8.71 -23.55 -10.03
CA HIS A 43 -8.84 -23.35 -11.49
C HIS A 43 -9.95 -22.35 -11.86
N ARG A 44 -10.30 -21.46 -10.93
CA ARG A 44 -11.30 -20.40 -11.12
C ARG A 44 -10.58 -19.05 -11.14
N PRO A 45 -10.28 -18.49 -12.32
CA PRO A 45 -9.71 -17.16 -12.41
C PRO A 45 -10.72 -16.15 -11.87
N ASN A 46 -10.37 -15.47 -10.77
CA ASN A 46 -11.16 -14.36 -10.25
C ASN A 46 -10.49 -13.03 -10.60
N TRP A 47 -10.95 -12.43 -11.70
CA TRP A 47 -10.41 -11.17 -12.22
C TRP A 47 -10.58 -10.00 -11.24
N ASP A 48 -11.54 -10.05 -10.31
CA ASP A 48 -11.69 -9.01 -9.26
C ASP A 48 -10.46 -8.94 -8.34
N LEU A 49 -9.88 -10.08 -7.98
CA LEU A 49 -8.70 -10.08 -7.09
C LEU A 49 -7.45 -9.53 -7.79
N LEU A 50 -7.32 -9.81 -9.11
CA LEU A 50 -6.29 -9.17 -9.93
C LEU A 50 -6.53 -7.68 -10.10
N ALA A 51 -7.78 -7.26 -10.34
CA ALA A 51 -8.14 -5.86 -10.47
C ALA A 51 -7.81 -5.09 -9.19
N ILE A 52 -8.12 -5.64 -8.01
CA ILE A 52 -7.78 -5.02 -6.72
C ILE A 52 -6.26 -4.89 -6.53
N GLY A 53 -5.50 -5.96 -6.80
CA GLY A 53 -4.04 -5.93 -6.67
C GLY A 53 -3.38 -4.94 -7.63
N THR A 54 -3.81 -4.93 -8.90
CA THR A 54 -3.30 -4.00 -9.92
C THR A 54 -3.70 -2.55 -9.65
N LEU A 55 -4.93 -2.31 -9.19
CA LEU A 55 -5.41 -0.98 -8.79
C LEU A 55 -4.54 -0.40 -7.67
N PHE A 56 -4.19 -1.21 -6.66
CA PHE A 56 -3.32 -0.76 -5.58
C PHE A 56 -1.95 -0.32 -6.11
N VAL A 57 -1.33 -1.13 -6.98
CA VAL A 57 -0.03 -0.80 -7.60
C VAL A 57 -0.14 0.48 -8.44
N ALA A 58 -1.19 0.59 -9.24
CA ALA A 58 -1.42 1.76 -10.09
C ALA A 58 -1.57 3.03 -9.26
N VAL A 59 -2.44 3.04 -8.24
CA VAL A 59 -2.63 4.21 -7.35
C VAL A 59 -1.33 4.59 -6.65
N LYS A 60 -0.58 3.61 -6.14
CA LYS A 60 0.69 3.87 -5.46
C LYS A 60 1.73 4.48 -6.39
N LEU A 61 1.89 3.95 -7.60
CA LEU A 61 2.83 4.47 -8.59
C LEU A 61 2.41 5.86 -9.08
N THR A 62 1.13 6.06 -9.38
CA THR A 62 0.60 7.37 -9.77
C THR A 62 0.88 8.42 -8.70
N LEU A 63 0.65 8.10 -7.42
CA LEU A 63 0.98 9.02 -6.33
C LEU A 63 2.49 9.27 -6.23
N MET A 64 3.34 8.24 -6.33
CA MET A 64 4.80 8.45 -6.33
C MET A 64 5.27 9.33 -7.48
N ILE A 65 4.73 9.11 -8.69
CA ILE A 65 5.04 9.92 -9.88
C ILE A 65 4.56 11.36 -9.66
N TRP A 66 3.34 11.55 -9.17
CA TRP A 66 2.79 12.87 -8.88
C TRP A 66 3.64 13.64 -7.87
N TYR A 67 4.01 12.98 -6.76
CA TYR A 67 4.90 13.59 -5.77
C TYR A 67 6.26 13.92 -6.38
N HIS A 68 6.85 13.02 -7.16
CA HIS A 68 8.15 13.27 -7.78
C HIS A 68 8.14 14.42 -8.81
N LEU A 69 7.00 14.70 -9.44
CA LEU A 69 6.86 15.81 -10.40
C LEU A 69 6.47 17.14 -9.72
N THR A 70 5.85 17.09 -8.53
CA THR A 70 5.38 18.28 -7.80
C THR A 70 6.39 18.77 -6.77
N ASP A 71 7.24 17.88 -6.27
CA ASP A 71 8.40 18.17 -5.40
C ASP A 71 9.57 18.75 -6.22
#